data_AF-A0A534JK15-F1
#
_entry.id   AF-A0A534JK15-F1
#
_cell.length_a   1.000
_cell.length_b   1.000
_cell.length_c   1.000
_cell.angle_alpha   90.00
_cell.angle_beta   90.00
_cell.angle_gamma   90.00
#
_symmetry.space_group_name_H-M   'P 1'
#
loop_
_entity.id
_entity.type
_entity.pdbx_description
1 polymer ?
#
loop_
_entity_poly.entity_id
_entity_poly.type
_entity_poly.pdbx_seq_one_letter_code
_entity_poly.pdbx_strand_id
1 'polypeptide(L)'
;MAETQSDWADEDPPADRGRRRFLQATLAAGAAAVVVATVASAKSFIPPPFVFSGTIENTFRYGLPESPTNWVVQRNLVNQVVRATDFRLWEGASVLWREAFDEEGKPVTGTGFPALIICVEASLLRVPPELDAFVIRRDVGGVPAAIVGLYDRCVHFCCKPGWHVYTVPNTLHNYVTDPRTFLATDPVSGASVPQDPIWCQCHNSQYDPVTLVHSIHPPPANVPYIGAQFVHGPASRALPCIPIKLAGSTIEGVYDPDDGGHPEWYSAYCR
;
A
#
# COMPACT_ATOMS: atom_id res chain seq x y z
N MET A 1 51.92 -10.41 -62.80
CA MET A 1 52.66 -9.77 -61.68
C MET A 1 51.58 -9.18 -60.78
N ALA A 2 51.46 -9.67 -59.55
CA ALA A 2 50.46 -9.19 -58.60
C ALA A 2 51.05 -8.04 -57.79
N GLU A 3 50.36 -6.91 -57.80
CA GLU A 3 50.70 -5.69 -57.07
C GLU A 3 50.50 -5.94 -55.57
N THR A 4 51.54 -5.76 -54.76
CA THR A 4 51.46 -5.93 -53.31
C THR A 4 50.76 -4.71 -52.73
N GLN A 5 49.55 -4.90 -52.22
CA GLN A 5 48.77 -3.84 -51.60
C GLN A 5 49.43 -3.45 -50.27
N SER A 6 49.81 -2.18 -50.10
CA SER A 6 50.39 -1.71 -48.84
C SER A 6 49.31 -1.66 -47.76
N ASP A 7 49.62 -2.21 -46.58
CA ASP A 7 48.77 -2.14 -45.41
C ASP A 7 48.86 -0.74 -44.79
N TRP A 8 47.71 -0.16 -44.43
CA TRP A 8 47.61 1.11 -43.69
C TRP A 8 48.32 1.08 -42.32
N ALA A 9 48.66 -0.12 -41.83
CA ALA A 9 49.47 -0.31 -40.64
C ALA A 9 50.98 -0.07 -40.87
N ASP A 10 51.46 -0.10 -42.11
CA ASP A 10 52.88 0.00 -42.48
C ASP A 10 53.31 1.44 -42.87
N GLU A 11 52.39 2.41 -42.83
CA GLU A 11 52.70 3.81 -43.13
C GLU A 11 53.36 4.53 -41.94
N ASP A 12 54.47 5.22 -42.21
CA ASP A 12 55.14 6.05 -41.21
C ASP A 12 54.21 7.18 -40.72
N PRO A 13 54.05 7.37 -39.41
CA PRO A 13 53.14 8.37 -38.89
C PRO A 13 53.61 9.79 -39.29
N PRO A 14 52.68 10.69 -39.69
CA PRO A 14 53.03 12.01 -40.18
C PRO A 14 53.80 12.85 -39.14
N ALA A 15 54.74 13.66 -39.63
CA ALA A 15 55.66 14.45 -38.80
C ALA A 15 54.94 15.55 -37.97
N ASP A 16 53.87 16.15 -38.49
CA ASP A 16 53.07 17.15 -37.75
C ASP A 16 51.99 16.47 -36.90
N ARG A 17 52.36 16.13 -35.66
CA ARG A 17 51.42 15.62 -34.66
C ARG A 17 50.60 16.72 -33.97
N GLY A 18 50.94 18.00 -34.16
CA GLY A 18 50.31 19.14 -33.47
C GLY A 18 48.86 19.34 -33.92
N ARG A 19 48.63 19.37 -35.23
CA ARG A 19 47.28 19.49 -35.82
C ARG A 19 46.37 18.31 -35.46
N ARG A 20 46.92 17.09 -35.51
CA ARG A 20 46.18 15.86 -35.14
C ARG A 20 45.81 15.85 -33.65
N ARG A 21 46.74 16.24 -32.77
CA ARG A 21 46.47 16.36 -31.32
C ARG A 21 45.40 17.43 -31.03
N PHE A 22 45.46 18.56 -31.72
CA PHE A 22 44.43 19.60 -31.60
C PHE A 22 43.05 19.06 -32.01
N LEU A 23 42.93 18.41 -33.18
CA LEU A 23 41.68 17.82 -33.64
C LEU A 23 41.15 16.73 -32.69
N GLN A 24 42.02 15.86 -32.17
CA GLN A 24 41.65 14.84 -31.19
C GLN A 24 41.12 15.45 -29.89
N ALA A 25 41.78 16.51 -29.39
CA ALA A 25 41.33 17.22 -28.21
C ALA A 25 39.97 17.90 -28.43
N THR A 26 39.76 18.54 -29.58
CA THR A 26 38.46 19.15 -29.93
C THR A 26 37.35 18.10 -30.06
N LEU A 27 37.65 16.95 -30.67
CA LEU A 27 36.68 15.86 -30.83
C LEU A 27 36.29 15.25 -29.46
N ALA A 28 37.26 15.05 -28.57
CA ALA A 28 37.02 14.57 -27.21
C ALA A 28 36.19 15.58 -26.38
N ALA A 29 36.51 16.87 -26.48
CA ALA A 29 35.74 17.92 -25.82
C ALA A 29 34.29 17.99 -26.36
N GLY A 30 34.10 17.86 -27.68
CA GLY A 30 32.79 17.79 -28.30
C GLY A 30 31.98 16.58 -27.85
N ALA A 31 32.60 15.39 -27.81
CA ALA A 31 31.95 14.18 -27.31
C ALA A 31 31.54 14.30 -25.84
N ALA A 32 32.40 14.88 -24.99
CA ALA A 32 32.08 15.16 -23.59
C ALA A 32 30.90 16.14 -23.46
N ALA A 33 30.87 17.20 -24.28
CA ALA A 33 29.78 18.16 -24.29
C ALA A 33 28.44 17.52 -24.69
N VAL A 34 28.44 16.60 -25.67
CA VAL A 34 27.24 15.84 -26.07
C VAL A 34 26.74 14.97 -24.90
N VAL A 35 27.62 14.25 -24.21
CA VAL A 35 27.22 13.42 -23.05
C VAL A 35 26.63 14.28 -21.93
N VAL A 36 27.24 15.42 -21.62
CA VAL A 36 26.72 16.35 -20.61
C VAL A 36 25.34 16.89 -21.01
N ALA A 37 25.15 17.26 -22.28
CA ALA A 37 23.87 17.73 -22.80
C ALA A 37 22.80 16.62 -22.73
N THR A 38 23.14 15.37 -23.08
CA THR A 38 22.22 14.23 -22.97
C THR A 38 21.80 13.97 -21.53
N VAL A 39 22.73 14.03 -20.56
CA VAL A 39 22.40 13.85 -19.13
C VAL A 39 21.54 15.01 -18.61
N ALA A 40 21.83 16.25 -19.02
CA ALA A 40 21.02 17.41 -18.65
C ALA A 40 19.58 17.32 -19.20
N SER A 41 19.42 16.92 -20.46
CA SER A 41 18.12 16.66 -21.08
C SER A 41 17.41 15.45 -20.47
N ALA A 42 18.15 14.41 -20.06
CA ALA A 42 17.56 13.30 -19.32
C ALA A 42 17.01 13.75 -17.96
N LYS A 43 17.71 14.67 -17.27
CA LYS A 43 17.24 15.26 -16.01
C LYS A 43 15.99 16.13 -16.18
N SER A 44 15.69 16.68 -17.36
CA SER A 44 14.43 17.41 -17.56
C SER A 44 13.20 16.51 -17.61
N PHE A 45 13.37 15.19 -17.78
CA PHE A 45 12.28 14.22 -17.59
C PHE A 45 12.09 13.81 -16.13
N ILE A 46 13.02 14.19 -15.25
CA ILE A 46 12.87 13.99 -13.80
C ILE A 46 12.11 15.21 -13.29
N PRO A 47 10.84 15.07 -12.86
CA PRO A 47 10.10 16.19 -12.30
C PRO A 47 10.91 16.81 -11.16
N PRO A 48 10.93 18.15 -11.01
CA PRO A 48 11.65 18.78 -9.91
C PRO A 48 11.16 18.18 -8.58
N PRO A 49 12.04 18.04 -7.57
CA PRO A 49 11.64 17.50 -6.28
C PRO A 49 10.47 18.34 -5.75
N PHE A 50 9.33 17.68 -5.57
CA PHE A 50 8.16 18.30 -4.98
C PHE A 50 8.50 18.63 -3.52
N VAL A 51 8.54 19.93 -3.20
CA VAL A 51 8.63 20.38 -1.82
C VAL A 51 7.20 20.55 -1.34
N PHE A 52 6.71 19.56 -0.59
CA PHE A 52 5.42 19.67 0.08
C PHE A 52 5.52 20.71 1.20
N SER A 53 4.78 21.81 1.09
CA SER A 53 4.52 22.72 2.21
C SER A 53 3.09 22.50 2.70
N GLY A 54 2.95 21.87 3.86
CA GLY A 54 1.66 21.44 4.38
C GLY A 54 1.82 20.45 5.53
N THR A 55 0.70 19.89 6.00
CA THR A 55 0.70 18.90 7.09
C THR A 55 0.29 17.52 6.60
N ILE A 56 0.93 16.48 7.13
CA ILE A 56 0.48 15.09 6.95
C ILE A 56 -0.05 14.62 8.29
N GLU A 57 -1.32 14.27 8.35
CA GLU A 57 -1.97 13.78 9.57
C GLU A 57 -1.91 12.26 9.65
N ASN A 58 -1.69 11.68 10.84
CA ASN A 58 -1.77 10.22 11.03
C ASN A 58 -3.20 9.68 11.13
N THR A 59 -4.20 10.55 10.96
CA THR A 59 -5.62 10.18 11.05
C THR A 59 -6.08 9.44 9.81
N PHE A 60 -7.18 8.69 9.96
CA PHE A 60 -7.93 8.15 8.84
C PHE A 60 -9.12 9.03 8.53
N ARG A 61 -9.45 9.21 7.25
CA ARG A 61 -10.64 9.95 6.79
C ARG A 61 -11.50 9.12 5.87
N TYR A 62 -12.81 9.21 6.06
CA TYR A 62 -13.77 8.53 5.19
C TYR A 62 -13.70 9.10 3.77
N GLY A 63 -13.43 8.24 2.80
CA GLY A 63 -13.56 8.58 1.39
C GLY A 63 -15.02 8.58 0.94
N LEU A 64 -15.25 8.88 -0.34
CA LEU A 64 -16.56 8.70 -0.97
C LEU A 64 -16.77 7.22 -1.32
N PRO A 65 -17.75 6.51 -0.72
CA PRO A 65 -18.02 5.11 -1.05
C PRO A 65 -18.63 4.97 -2.46
N GLU A 66 -18.51 3.76 -3.02
CA GLU A 66 -19.00 3.45 -4.38
C GLU A 66 -20.54 3.36 -4.47
N SER A 67 -21.23 3.22 -3.33
CA SER A 67 -22.68 3.11 -3.26
C SER A 67 -23.31 4.14 -2.32
N PRO A 68 -24.41 4.80 -2.70
CA PRO A 68 -25.16 5.69 -1.81
C PRO A 68 -25.85 4.95 -0.65
N THR A 69 -25.99 3.62 -0.73
CA THR A 69 -26.52 2.79 0.37
C THR A 69 -25.46 2.40 1.39
N ASN A 70 -24.19 2.80 1.17
CA ASN A 70 -23.13 2.54 2.13
C ASN A 70 -23.38 3.30 3.45
N TRP A 71 -23.14 2.65 4.58
CA TRP A 71 -23.40 3.19 5.90
C TRP A 71 -22.64 4.50 6.19
N VAL A 72 -21.45 4.71 5.60
CA VAL A 72 -20.68 5.96 5.71
C VAL A 72 -21.44 7.13 5.10
N VAL A 73 -22.08 6.93 3.94
CA VAL A 73 -22.92 7.95 3.29
C VAL A 73 -24.19 8.16 4.12
N GLN A 74 -24.85 7.08 4.54
CA GLN A 74 -26.09 7.15 5.31
C GLN A 74 -25.92 7.86 6.66
N ARG A 75 -24.74 7.74 7.29
CA ARG A 75 -24.37 8.43 8.54
C ARG A 75 -23.72 9.80 8.31
N ASN A 76 -23.64 10.27 7.07
CA ASN A 76 -23.03 11.56 6.70
C ASN A 76 -21.57 11.72 7.16
N LEU A 77 -20.78 10.65 7.08
CA LEU A 77 -19.41 10.60 7.59
C LEU A 77 -18.33 10.93 6.55
N VAL A 78 -18.69 11.16 5.29
CA VAL A 78 -17.75 11.46 4.20
C VAL A 78 -16.83 12.65 4.58
N ASN A 79 -15.52 12.49 4.34
CA ASN A 79 -14.43 13.42 4.69
C ASN A 79 -14.20 13.67 6.20
N GLN A 80 -15.00 13.04 7.08
CA GLN A 80 -14.77 13.14 8.52
C GLN A 80 -13.62 12.23 8.94
N VAL A 81 -12.98 12.62 10.05
CA VAL A 81 -11.98 11.79 10.73
C VAL A 81 -12.66 10.57 11.35
N VAL A 82 -12.08 9.41 11.12
CA VAL A 82 -12.57 8.12 11.60
C VAL A 82 -12.40 8.02 13.11
N ARG A 83 -13.49 7.71 13.81
CA ARG A 83 -13.49 7.45 15.24
C ARG A 83 -13.81 5.99 15.50
N ALA A 84 -13.27 5.44 16.58
CA ALA A 84 -13.59 4.06 16.96
C ALA A 84 -15.10 3.89 17.16
N THR A 85 -15.76 4.87 17.80
CA THR A 85 -17.20 4.88 18.09
C THR A 85 -18.11 4.82 16.87
N ASP A 86 -17.60 5.06 15.67
CA ASP A 86 -18.41 5.09 14.45
C ASP A 86 -18.84 3.69 14.00
N PHE A 87 -18.07 2.66 14.38
CA PHE A 87 -18.26 1.27 13.91
C PHE A 87 -19.15 0.46 14.86
N ARG A 88 -20.09 -0.28 14.27
CA ARG A 88 -20.74 -1.45 14.88
C ARG A 88 -19.91 -2.72 14.63
N LEU A 89 -20.26 -3.80 15.31
CA LEU A 89 -19.61 -5.10 15.11
C LEU A 89 -19.78 -5.52 13.63
N TRP A 90 -18.68 -5.98 13.03
CA TRP A 90 -18.59 -6.37 11.60
C TRP A 90 -18.76 -5.23 10.58
N GLU A 91 -18.85 -3.97 11.01
CA GLU A 91 -18.74 -2.83 10.09
C GLU A 91 -17.28 -2.56 9.74
N GLY A 92 -17.06 -2.16 8.49
CA GLY A 92 -15.77 -1.68 8.01
C GLY A 92 -15.94 -0.59 6.98
N ALA A 93 -14.87 0.17 6.74
CA ALA A 93 -14.84 1.25 5.77
C ALA A 93 -13.48 1.36 5.07
N SER A 94 -13.52 1.57 3.75
CA SER A 94 -12.37 2.08 3.01
C SER A 94 -12.19 3.56 3.32
N VAL A 95 -10.98 3.93 3.67
CA VAL A 95 -10.59 5.25 4.18
C VAL A 95 -9.26 5.67 3.56
N LEU A 96 -8.92 6.95 3.69
CA LEU A 96 -7.60 7.47 3.35
C LEU A 96 -6.82 7.72 4.65
N TRP A 97 -5.60 7.22 4.70
CA TRP A 97 -4.67 7.43 5.81
C TRP A 97 -3.51 8.32 5.37
N ARG A 98 -3.04 9.24 6.20
CA ARG A 98 -1.92 10.15 5.84
C ARG A 98 -2.20 10.96 4.58
N GLU A 99 -3.42 11.45 4.47
CA GLU A 99 -3.74 12.50 3.53
C GLU A 99 -2.91 13.75 3.87
N ALA A 100 -2.46 14.44 2.83
CA ALA A 100 -1.70 15.67 2.94
C ALA A 100 -2.66 16.85 2.85
N PHE A 101 -2.40 17.90 3.61
CA PHE A 101 -3.20 19.12 3.65
C PHE A 101 -2.33 20.31 3.25
N ASP A 102 -2.86 21.19 2.41
CA ASP A 102 -2.19 22.45 2.04
C ASP A 102 -2.14 23.42 3.23
N GLU A 103 -1.50 24.58 3.04
CA GLU A 103 -1.33 25.61 4.08
C GLU A 103 -2.68 26.19 4.55
N GLU A 104 -3.71 26.10 3.71
CA GLU A 104 -5.09 26.48 4.04
C GLU A 104 -5.87 25.37 4.76
N GLY A 105 -5.26 24.20 4.99
CA GLY A 105 -5.85 23.06 5.69
C GLY A 105 -6.84 22.26 4.83
N LYS A 106 -6.79 22.39 3.50
CA LYS A 106 -7.62 21.63 2.57
C LYS A 106 -6.89 20.35 2.14
N PRO A 107 -7.59 19.20 2.03
CA PRO A 107 -6.99 17.96 1.58
C PRO A 107 -6.46 18.09 0.14
N VAL A 108 -5.24 17.62 -0.07
CA VAL A 108 -4.57 17.58 -1.37
C VAL A 108 -5.00 16.30 -2.09
N THR A 109 -5.79 16.47 -3.14
CA THR A 109 -6.30 15.36 -3.96
C THR A 109 -5.17 14.45 -4.45
N GLY A 110 -5.38 13.14 -4.33
CA GLY A 110 -4.42 12.12 -4.78
C GLY A 110 -3.33 11.80 -3.77
N THR A 111 -3.37 12.40 -2.58
CA THR A 111 -2.53 12.01 -1.44
C THR A 111 -3.26 11.03 -0.52
N GLY A 112 -2.52 10.41 0.40
CA GLY A 112 -3.05 9.41 1.32
C GLY A 112 -2.92 7.98 0.82
N PHE A 113 -2.65 7.09 1.77
CA PHE A 113 -2.64 5.65 1.59
C PHE A 113 -4.07 5.10 1.73
N PRO A 114 -4.57 4.35 0.72
CA PRO A 114 -5.82 3.62 0.88
C PRO A 114 -5.71 2.64 2.03
N ALA A 115 -6.66 2.69 2.94
CA ALA A 115 -6.68 1.84 4.13
C ALA A 115 -8.10 1.32 4.37
N LEU A 116 -8.18 0.22 5.10
CA LEU A 116 -9.41 -0.45 5.47
C LEU A 116 -9.40 -0.60 6.98
N ILE A 117 -10.42 -0.02 7.63
CA ILE A 117 -10.65 -0.15 9.07
C ILE A 117 -11.85 -1.06 9.27
N ILE A 118 -11.69 -2.13 10.05
CA ILE A 118 -12.73 -3.13 10.27
C ILE A 118 -12.89 -3.37 11.76
N CYS A 119 -14.13 -3.32 12.24
CA CYS A 119 -14.49 -3.75 13.58
C CYS A 119 -14.91 -5.22 13.54
N VAL A 120 -14.22 -6.08 14.28
CA VAL A 120 -14.40 -7.54 14.29
C VAL A 120 -14.64 -8.03 15.72
N GLU A 121 -15.13 -9.26 15.86
CA GLU A 121 -15.25 -9.89 17.17
C GLU A 121 -13.85 -10.25 17.73
N ALA A 122 -13.55 -9.79 18.95
CA ALA A 122 -12.23 -9.95 19.55
C ALA A 122 -11.88 -11.42 19.87
N SER A 123 -12.89 -12.27 20.08
CA SER A 123 -12.72 -13.70 20.38
C SER A 123 -12.20 -14.49 19.18
N LEU A 124 -12.49 -14.02 17.97
CA LEU A 124 -12.07 -14.65 16.73
C LEU A 124 -10.69 -14.19 16.29
N LEU A 125 -10.31 -12.96 16.67
CA LEU A 125 -9.08 -12.30 16.29
C LEU A 125 -7.84 -13.03 16.84
N ARG A 126 -6.97 -13.47 15.92
CA ARG A 126 -5.62 -13.96 16.19
C ARG A 126 -4.61 -12.93 15.71
N VAL A 127 -3.79 -12.43 16.63
CA VAL A 127 -2.77 -11.42 16.35
C VAL A 127 -1.41 -11.92 16.84
N PRO A 128 -0.33 -11.78 16.05
CA PRO A 128 1.02 -11.96 16.56
C PRO A 128 1.30 -11.01 17.74
N PRO A 129 2.00 -11.45 18.81
CA PRO A 129 2.19 -10.67 20.03
C PRO A 129 2.69 -9.24 19.82
N GLU A 130 3.57 -9.03 18.85
CA GLU A 130 4.15 -7.73 18.50
C GLU A 130 3.14 -6.72 17.94
N LEU A 131 2.00 -7.18 17.40
CA LEU A 131 0.95 -6.31 16.85
C LEU A 131 -0.26 -6.19 17.79
N ASP A 132 -0.32 -6.94 18.90
CA ASP A 132 -1.48 -6.93 19.81
C ASP A 132 -1.74 -5.56 20.44
N ALA A 133 -0.67 -4.78 20.71
CA ALA A 133 -0.78 -3.41 21.21
C ALA A 133 -1.30 -2.40 20.16
N PHE A 134 -1.32 -2.81 18.88
CA PHE A 134 -1.67 -1.96 17.74
C PHE A 134 -2.99 -2.36 17.07
N VAL A 135 -3.79 -3.16 17.76
CA VAL A 135 -5.22 -3.34 17.48
C VAL A 135 -6.02 -2.66 18.59
N ILE A 136 -7.15 -2.06 18.26
CA ILE A 136 -7.95 -1.32 19.24
C ILE A 136 -9.04 -2.24 19.79
N ARG A 137 -8.87 -2.74 21.01
CA ARG A 137 -9.89 -3.55 21.70
C ARG A 137 -10.93 -2.65 22.38
N ARG A 138 -12.20 -3.03 22.29
CA ARG A 138 -13.31 -2.28 22.88
C ARG A 138 -14.57 -3.13 23.05
N ASP A 139 -15.55 -2.59 23.76
CA ASP A 139 -16.91 -3.13 23.77
C ASP A 139 -17.76 -2.49 22.65
N VAL A 140 -18.55 -3.32 21.97
CA VAL A 140 -19.58 -2.88 21.01
C VAL A 140 -20.88 -3.60 21.32
N GLY A 141 -21.74 -2.96 22.12
CA GLY A 141 -23.05 -3.49 22.44
C GLY A 141 -23.01 -4.72 23.34
N GLY A 142 -22.06 -4.80 24.28
CA GLY A 142 -21.84 -5.94 25.15
C GLY A 142 -20.97 -7.05 24.56
N VAL A 143 -20.46 -6.86 23.34
CA VAL A 143 -19.58 -7.81 22.67
C VAL A 143 -18.15 -7.29 22.71
N PRO A 144 -17.18 -8.08 23.23
CA PRO A 144 -15.77 -7.81 23.07
C PRO A 144 -15.39 -7.77 21.59
N ALA A 145 -15.03 -6.59 21.11
CA ALA A 145 -14.66 -6.32 19.73
C ALA A 145 -13.22 -5.81 19.64
N ALA A 146 -12.66 -5.90 18.45
CA ALA A 146 -11.37 -5.33 18.11
C ALA A 146 -11.47 -4.59 16.78
N ILE A 147 -10.72 -3.51 16.63
CA ILE A 147 -10.58 -2.80 15.36
C ILE A 147 -9.20 -3.11 14.79
N VAL A 148 -9.18 -3.48 13.52
CA VAL A 148 -7.97 -3.81 12.76
C VAL A 148 -7.81 -2.81 11.62
N GLY A 149 -6.59 -2.30 11.44
CA GLY A 149 -6.20 -1.48 10.30
C GLY A 149 -5.45 -2.29 9.26
N LEU A 150 -5.82 -2.15 8.00
CA LEU A 150 -5.22 -2.86 6.87
C LEU A 150 -4.93 -1.89 5.73
N TYR A 151 -3.89 -2.15 4.96
CA TYR A 151 -3.64 -1.42 3.73
C TYR A 151 -4.63 -1.89 2.65
N ASP A 152 -5.39 -0.96 2.07
CA ASP A 152 -6.48 -1.26 1.11
C ASP A 152 -5.94 -1.42 -0.32
N ARG A 153 -4.92 -2.27 -0.46
CA ARG A 153 -4.31 -2.66 -1.73
C ARG A 153 -4.04 -4.15 -1.75
N CYS A 154 -4.76 -4.85 -2.62
CA CYS A 154 -4.68 -6.28 -2.80
C CYS A 154 -3.30 -6.74 -3.24
N VAL A 155 -2.90 -7.87 -2.66
CA VAL A 155 -1.81 -8.84 -2.89
C VAL A 155 -1.23 -9.14 -4.27
N HIS A 156 -2.07 -8.91 -5.27
CA HIS A 156 -1.87 -9.43 -6.61
C HIS A 156 -1.47 -8.32 -7.60
N PHE A 157 -2.36 -7.34 -7.79
CA PHE A 157 -2.15 -6.22 -8.72
C PHE A 157 -2.64 -4.89 -8.13
N CYS A 158 -2.57 -4.72 -6.81
CA CYS A 158 -2.84 -3.45 -6.13
C CYS A 158 -4.26 -2.86 -6.35
N CYS A 159 -5.21 -3.68 -6.78
CA CYS A 159 -6.63 -3.33 -6.74
C CYS A 159 -7.08 -3.06 -5.31
N LYS A 160 -8.15 -2.29 -5.15
CA LYS A 160 -8.77 -2.02 -3.86
C LYS A 160 -9.68 -3.20 -3.46
N PRO A 161 -9.34 -3.98 -2.43
CA PRO A 161 -10.30 -4.94 -1.88
C PRO A 161 -11.45 -4.23 -1.16
N GLY A 162 -12.53 -4.95 -0.88
CA GLY A 162 -13.67 -4.44 -0.13
C GLY A 162 -14.00 -5.33 1.06
N TRP A 163 -14.48 -4.72 2.14
CA TRP A 163 -15.13 -5.40 3.26
C TRP A 163 -16.64 -5.20 3.16
N HIS A 164 -17.39 -6.29 2.91
CA HIS A 164 -18.85 -6.29 2.75
C HIS A 164 -19.42 -5.22 1.79
N VAL A 165 -18.60 -4.74 0.84
CA VAL A 165 -19.07 -3.85 -0.23
C VAL A 165 -19.94 -4.64 -1.21
N TYR A 166 -19.59 -5.92 -1.41
CA TYR A 166 -20.28 -6.87 -2.25
C TYR A 166 -20.27 -8.23 -1.57
N THR A 167 -21.34 -9.01 -1.75
CA THR A 167 -21.40 -10.40 -1.31
C THR A 167 -20.49 -11.26 -2.15
N VAL A 168 -19.68 -12.11 -1.51
CA VAL A 168 -18.84 -13.07 -2.22
C VAL A 168 -19.73 -14.18 -2.80
N PRO A 169 -19.66 -14.44 -4.12
CA PRO A 169 -20.39 -15.55 -4.72
C PRO A 169 -20.01 -16.90 -4.09
N ASN A 170 -20.99 -17.76 -3.82
CA ASN A 170 -20.76 -19.12 -3.29
C ASN A 170 -19.76 -19.95 -4.13
N THR A 171 -19.63 -19.69 -5.43
CA THR A 171 -18.66 -20.34 -6.31
C THR A 171 -17.21 -19.99 -6.00
N LEU A 172 -16.97 -18.96 -5.17
CA LEU A 172 -15.65 -18.50 -4.73
C LEU A 172 -15.37 -18.84 -3.25
N HIS A 173 -16.17 -19.74 -2.65
CA HIS A 173 -15.98 -20.22 -1.27
C HIS A 173 -15.12 -21.50 -1.21
N ASN A 174 -14.24 -21.70 -2.19
CA ASN A 174 -13.25 -22.77 -2.22
C ASN A 174 -11.93 -22.29 -1.63
N TYR A 175 -11.89 -22.18 -0.31
CA TYR A 175 -10.76 -21.64 0.43
C TYR A 175 -9.58 -22.60 0.50
N VAL A 176 -8.36 -22.07 0.43
CA VAL A 176 -7.14 -22.82 0.74
C VAL A 176 -6.96 -23.03 2.25
N THR A 177 -7.62 -22.20 3.05
CA THR A 177 -7.72 -22.29 4.50
C THR A 177 -9.03 -21.63 4.91
N ASP A 178 -9.83 -22.33 5.71
CA ASP A 178 -11.14 -21.83 6.12
C ASP A 178 -11.02 -20.51 6.91
N PRO A 179 -11.68 -19.42 6.46
CA PRO A 179 -11.64 -18.15 7.17
C PRO A 179 -12.28 -18.25 8.55
N ARG A 180 -11.64 -17.68 9.58
CA ARG A 180 -12.24 -17.64 10.92
C ARG A 180 -13.44 -16.71 11.00
N THR A 181 -13.62 -15.79 10.05
CA THR A 181 -14.85 -14.98 9.93
C THR A 181 -16.11 -15.82 9.78
N PHE A 182 -16.01 -17.07 9.33
CA PHE A 182 -17.15 -17.99 9.23
C PHE A 182 -17.59 -18.56 10.57
N LEU A 183 -16.76 -18.42 11.61
CA LEU A 183 -17.09 -18.80 12.98
C LEU A 183 -17.91 -17.72 13.71
N ALA A 184 -18.18 -16.59 13.06
CA ALA A 184 -18.97 -15.51 13.64
C ALA A 184 -20.37 -15.98 14.01
N THR A 185 -20.84 -15.53 15.18
CA THR A 185 -22.17 -15.81 15.69
C THR A 185 -22.88 -14.51 16.02
N ASP A 186 -24.20 -14.50 15.91
CA ASP A 186 -25.03 -13.43 16.44
C ASP A 186 -24.87 -13.39 17.97
N PRO A 187 -24.46 -12.27 18.57
CA PRO A 187 -24.13 -12.21 19.99
C PRO A 187 -25.35 -12.36 20.91
N VAL A 188 -26.57 -12.18 20.39
CA VAL A 188 -27.82 -12.26 21.18
C VAL A 188 -28.38 -13.68 21.15
N SER A 189 -28.45 -14.28 19.98
CA SER A 189 -29.07 -15.60 19.75
C SER A 189 -28.07 -16.76 19.75
N GLY A 190 -26.77 -16.48 19.59
CA GLY A 190 -25.73 -17.49 19.40
C GLY A 190 -25.81 -18.22 18.05
N ALA A 191 -26.71 -17.82 17.15
CA ALA A 191 -26.83 -18.43 15.83
C ALA A 191 -25.60 -18.11 14.97
N SER A 192 -25.20 -19.04 14.08
CA SER A 192 -24.10 -18.76 13.14
C SER A 192 -24.49 -17.65 12.17
N VAL A 193 -23.64 -16.64 12.06
CA VAL A 193 -23.76 -15.52 11.12
C VAL A 193 -22.39 -15.30 10.47
N PRO A 194 -21.98 -16.20 9.54
CA PRO A 194 -20.68 -16.12 8.91
C PRO A 194 -20.51 -14.77 8.19
N GLN A 195 -19.30 -14.21 8.27
CA GLN A 195 -18.95 -12.99 7.55
C GLN A 195 -18.03 -13.34 6.38
N ASP A 196 -18.33 -12.81 5.20
CA ASP A 196 -17.46 -12.97 4.04
C ASP A 196 -16.08 -12.35 4.34
N PRO A 197 -14.97 -12.99 3.92
CA PRO A 197 -13.65 -12.38 4.05
C PRO A 197 -13.55 -11.11 3.20
N ILE A 198 -12.48 -10.33 3.42
CA ILE A 198 -12.15 -9.19 2.56
C ILE A 198 -12.00 -9.70 1.12
N TRP A 199 -12.68 -9.08 0.16
CA TRP A 199 -12.72 -9.56 -1.23
C TRP A 199 -12.23 -8.50 -2.22
N CYS A 200 -11.21 -8.87 -3.00
CA CYS A 200 -10.75 -8.10 -4.16
C CYS A 200 -11.36 -8.65 -5.45
N GLN A 201 -12.32 -7.93 -6.01
CA GLN A 201 -13.09 -8.37 -7.19
C GLN A 201 -12.27 -8.46 -8.48
N CYS A 202 -11.15 -7.75 -8.61
CA CYS A 202 -10.35 -7.76 -9.85
C CYS A 202 -9.96 -9.17 -10.30
N HIS A 203 -9.53 -10.01 -9.34
CA HIS A 203 -9.10 -11.38 -9.61
C HIS A 203 -9.51 -12.33 -8.48
N ASN A 204 -10.54 -11.96 -7.72
CA ASN A 204 -11.14 -12.76 -6.66
C ASN A 204 -10.20 -13.17 -5.51
N SER A 205 -9.15 -12.40 -5.21
CA SER A 205 -8.34 -12.66 -4.02
C SER A 205 -9.10 -12.31 -2.75
N GLN A 206 -9.02 -13.16 -1.73
CA GLN A 206 -9.74 -12.99 -0.47
C GLN A 206 -8.81 -13.14 0.74
N TYR A 207 -9.10 -12.38 1.80
CA TYR A 207 -8.27 -12.29 3.01
C TYR A 207 -9.12 -12.34 4.28
N ASP A 208 -8.72 -13.17 5.25
CA ASP A 208 -9.34 -13.26 6.57
C ASP A 208 -8.81 -12.15 7.51
N PRO A 209 -9.61 -11.12 7.85
CA PRO A 209 -9.16 -10.02 8.72
C PRO A 209 -9.01 -10.41 10.18
N VAL A 210 -9.55 -11.56 10.62
CA VAL A 210 -9.44 -11.99 12.02
C VAL A 210 -8.30 -12.99 12.24
N THR A 211 -7.54 -13.32 11.19
CA THR A 211 -6.32 -14.12 11.31
C THR A 211 -5.15 -13.33 10.76
N LEU A 212 -4.38 -12.69 11.63
CA LEU A 212 -3.18 -11.94 11.25
C LEU A 212 -1.96 -12.86 11.31
N VAL A 213 -1.14 -12.83 10.25
CA VAL A 213 -0.01 -13.75 10.06
C VAL A 213 1.23 -13.00 9.58
N HIS A 214 2.39 -13.53 9.94
CA HIS A 214 3.66 -13.11 9.32
C HIS A 214 3.68 -13.47 7.85
N SER A 215 4.28 -12.58 7.06
CA SER A 215 4.41 -12.68 5.62
C SER A 215 5.68 -11.95 5.17
N ILE A 216 6.02 -12.06 3.90
CA ILE A 216 7.21 -11.40 3.33
C ILE A 216 6.89 -10.83 1.95
N HIS A 217 7.31 -9.60 1.69
CA HIS A 217 7.31 -9.04 0.34
C HIS A 217 8.35 -9.78 -0.50
N PRO A 218 8.02 -10.21 -1.73
CA PRO A 218 8.96 -10.94 -2.57
C PRO A 218 10.16 -10.05 -2.94
N PRO A 219 11.26 -10.66 -3.46
CA PRO A 219 12.38 -9.91 -4.01
C PRO A 219 11.94 -8.88 -5.06
N PRO A 220 12.62 -7.71 -5.14
CA PRO A 220 13.85 -7.37 -4.44
C PRO A 220 13.65 -6.80 -3.03
N ALA A 221 12.43 -6.50 -2.60
CA ALA A 221 12.18 -5.81 -1.33
C ALA A 221 12.54 -6.67 -0.11
N ASN A 222 12.15 -7.96 -0.10
CA ASN A 222 12.42 -8.90 1.00
C ASN A 222 12.05 -8.37 2.40
N VAL A 223 10.97 -7.59 2.48
CA VAL A 223 10.51 -6.96 3.73
C VAL A 223 9.54 -7.92 4.46
N PRO A 224 9.88 -8.41 5.66
CA PRO A 224 8.92 -9.14 6.49
C PRO A 224 7.86 -8.18 7.02
N TYR A 225 6.61 -8.66 7.11
CA TYR A 225 5.48 -7.87 7.58
C TYR A 225 4.40 -8.75 8.20
N ILE A 226 3.44 -8.13 8.88
CA ILE A 226 2.22 -8.81 9.36
C ILE A 226 1.02 -8.35 8.54
N GLY A 227 0.13 -9.27 8.20
CA GLY A 227 -1.07 -8.97 7.44
C GLY A 227 -2.23 -9.93 7.68
N ALA A 228 -3.41 -9.59 7.17
CA ALA A 228 -4.57 -10.46 7.14
C ALA A 228 -4.32 -11.68 6.23
N GLN A 229 -4.59 -12.88 6.74
CA GLN A 229 -4.27 -14.14 6.09
C GLN A 229 -4.97 -14.26 4.74
N PHE A 230 -4.22 -14.61 3.70
CA PHE A 230 -4.79 -14.99 2.41
C PHE A 230 -5.53 -16.33 2.52
N VAL A 231 -6.74 -16.40 1.97
CA VAL A 231 -7.61 -17.58 2.05
C VAL A 231 -8.14 -18.09 0.72
N HIS A 232 -8.16 -17.27 -0.35
CA HIS A 232 -8.62 -17.71 -1.67
C HIS A 232 -8.14 -16.78 -2.80
N GLY A 233 -7.99 -17.31 -4.02
CA GLY A 233 -7.68 -16.55 -5.25
C GLY A 233 -6.20 -16.63 -5.68
N PRO A 234 -5.74 -15.74 -6.59
CA PRO A 234 -4.39 -15.77 -7.14
C PRO A 234 -3.35 -14.97 -6.35
N ALA A 235 -3.75 -14.19 -5.34
CA ALA A 235 -2.79 -13.60 -4.42
C ALA A 235 -1.99 -14.71 -3.71
N SER A 236 -0.78 -14.39 -3.25
CA SER A 236 0.16 -15.40 -2.74
C SER A 236 0.56 -15.19 -1.28
N ARG A 237 0.02 -14.16 -0.62
CA ARG A 237 0.52 -13.68 0.68
C ARG A 237 -0.51 -12.83 1.42
N ALA A 238 -0.21 -12.46 2.65
CA ALA A 238 -1.13 -11.71 3.52
C ALA A 238 -1.34 -10.25 3.05
N LEU A 239 -2.50 -9.67 3.32
CA LEU A 239 -2.80 -8.26 3.08
C LEU A 239 -2.20 -7.40 4.21
N PRO A 240 -1.25 -6.46 3.96
CA PRO A 240 -0.51 -5.79 5.02
C PRO A 240 -1.39 -5.08 6.05
N CYS A 241 -1.05 -5.21 7.33
CA CYS A 241 -1.65 -4.42 8.40
C CYS A 241 -1.11 -2.99 8.42
N ILE A 242 -1.92 -2.10 8.98
CA ILE A 242 -1.48 -0.78 9.44
C ILE A 242 -1.59 -0.82 10.96
N PRO A 243 -0.49 -0.70 11.72
CA PRO A 243 -0.57 -0.57 13.16
C PRO A 243 -1.42 0.66 13.52
N ILE A 244 -2.38 0.52 14.43
CA ILE A 244 -3.29 1.62 14.80
C ILE A 244 -3.31 1.83 16.32
N LYS A 245 -3.58 3.08 16.73
CA LYS A 245 -3.75 3.49 18.11
C LYS A 245 -4.95 4.42 18.28
N LEU A 246 -5.42 4.53 19.53
CA LEU A 246 -6.42 5.53 19.89
C LEU A 246 -5.75 6.82 20.35
N ALA A 247 -6.16 7.93 19.75
CA ALA A 247 -5.94 9.28 20.26
C ALA A 247 -7.29 9.85 20.71
N GLY A 248 -7.63 9.66 21.99
CA GLY A 248 -8.99 9.88 22.47
C GLY A 248 -9.97 8.92 21.81
N SER A 249 -10.97 9.44 21.08
CA SER A 249 -11.90 8.61 20.29
C SER A 249 -11.42 8.36 18.84
N THR A 250 -10.42 9.12 18.39
CA THR A 250 -9.92 9.08 17.02
C THR A 250 -9.01 7.88 16.82
N ILE A 251 -9.15 7.22 15.67
CA ILE A 251 -8.21 6.19 15.25
C ILE A 251 -7.08 6.85 14.47
N GLU A 252 -5.85 6.58 14.87
CA GLU A 252 -4.63 7.01 14.16
C GLU A 252 -3.82 5.80 13.73
N GLY A 253 -3.26 5.85 12.53
CA GLY A 253 -2.28 4.88 12.08
C GLY A 253 -0.88 5.28 12.54
N VAL A 254 -0.09 4.30 12.94
CA VAL A 254 1.30 4.52 13.38
C VAL A 254 2.22 4.40 12.18
N TYR A 255 2.86 5.50 11.82
CA TYR A 255 3.79 5.56 10.68
C TYR A 255 5.25 5.57 11.11
N ASP A 256 5.57 6.18 12.26
CA ASP A 256 6.94 6.31 12.74
C ASP A 256 7.45 4.97 13.29
N PRO A 257 8.57 4.42 12.78
CA PRO A 257 9.18 3.20 13.32
C PRO A 257 9.44 3.23 14.83
N ASP A 258 9.80 4.40 15.37
CA ASP A 258 10.10 4.53 16.81
C ASP A 258 8.84 4.36 17.68
N ASP A 259 7.65 4.61 17.10
CA ASP A 259 6.34 4.41 17.73
C ASP A 259 5.74 3.01 17.45
N GLY A 260 6.45 2.15 16.70
CA GLY A 260 5.96 0.85 16.22
C GLY A 260 5.25 0.89 14.87
N GLY A 261 5.46 1.95 14.10
CA GLY A 261 5.02 2.07 12.72
C GLY A 261 5.90 1.27 11.75
N HIS A 262 5.35 0.96 10.58
CA HIS A 262 6.02 0.11 9.59
C HIS A 262 5.85 0.63 8.15
N PRO A 263 6.43 1.78 7.80
CA PRO A 263 6.32 2.38 6.47
C PRO A 263 6.79 1.47 5.34
N GLU A 264 7.73 0.58 5.63
CA GLU A 264 8.24 -0.42 4.72
C GLU A 264 7.19 -1.49 4.33
N TRP A 265 6.19 -1.77 5.19
CA TRP A 265 5.18 -2.80 4.91
C TRP A 265 4.27 -2.46 3.73
N TYR A 266 4.03 -1.17 3.45
CA TYR A 266 3.14 -0.73 2.37
C TYR A 266 3.86 0.07 1.29
N SER A 267 5.05 0.63 1.57
CA SER A 267 5.87 1.30 0.53
C SER A 267 6.64 0.32 -0.37
N ALA A 268 6.81 -0.94 0.04
CA ALA A 268 7.44 -1.99 -0.77
C ALA A 268 6.49 -2.58 -1.83
N TYR A 269 5.20 -2.30 -1.73
CA TYR A 269 4.17 -3.19 -2.26
C TYR A 269 3.51 -2.73 -3.57
N CYS A 270 3.19 -1.44 -3.67
CA CYS A 270 2.46 -0.84 -4.78
C CYS A 270 3.10 0.49 -5.18
N ARG A 271 4.28 0.43 -5.82
CA ARG A 271 4.95 1.59 -6.42
C ARG A 271 4.64 1.68 -7.90
#